data_AF-A0A3A0FMI7-F1
#
_entry.id   AF-A0A3A0FMI7-F1
#
_cell.length_a   1.000
_cell.length_b   1.000
_cell.length_c   1.000
_cell.angle_alpha   90.00
_cell.angle_beta   90.00
_cell.angle_gamma   90.00
#
_symmetry.space_group_name_H-M   'P 1'
#
loop_
_entity.id
_entity.type
_entity.pdbx_description
1 polymer ?
#
loop_
_entity_poly.entity_id
_entity_poly.type
_entity_poly.pdbx_seq_one_letter_code
_entity_poly.pdbx_strand_id
1 'polypeptide(L)'
;MRVLVPVNELERAKGRLADVLEPAARAALALATVGTVVEAIRGAGHEPVLLTRDARVRSAFAGLAAVLDEDPAAQGLNGQIESAVARLAGAGDLEELLILHADLPLANAQAIRDLVEEAPLAPSVTLVRSADGGTNAMLLRPPGRFALAYGADSFEHHCGAAVAACMAVAVAESPALALDVDTPADIERLIALPEGRVSAAGQALARAGVHLPAGPQ
;
A
#
# COMPACT_ATOMS: atom_id res chain seq x y z
N MET A 1 2.68 15.91 -0.93
CA MET A 1 3.70 15.06 -0.27
C MET A 1 4.16 13.92 -1.16
N ARG A 2 5.23 13.23 -0.72
CA ARG A 2 5.63 11.94 -1.28
C ARG A 2 4.82 10.82 -0.63
N VAL A 3 4.48 9.80 -1.41
CA VAL A 3 3.83 8.58 -0.94
C VAL A 3 4.72 7.40 -1.29
N LEU A 4 5.27 6.76 -0.26
CA LEU A 4 6.14 5.59 -0.40
C LEU A 4 5.29 4.33 -0.55
N VAL A 5 5.54 3.58 -1.62
CA VAL A 5 4.82 2.34 -1.95
C VAL A 5 5.84 1.21 -2.09
N PRO A 6 6.00 0.35 -1.07
CA PRO A 6 6.85 -0.82 -1.15
C PRO A 6 6.24 -1.85 -2.10
N VAL A 7 7.01 -2.28 -3.11
CA VAL A 7 6.56 -3.27 -4.10
C VAL A 7 7.56 -4.42 -4.17
N ASN A 8 7.13 -5.59 -3.68
CA ASN A 8 7.90 -6.82 -3.79
C ASN A 8 8.09 -7.26 -5.26
N GLU A 9 9.11 -8.09 -5.49
CA GLU A 9 9.34 -8.74 -6.79
C GLU A 9 8.10 -9.49 -7.28
N LEU A 10 7.70 -9.27 -8.53
CA LEU A 10 6.43 -9.80 -9.07
C LEU A 10 6.38 -11.33 -9.07
N GLU A 11 7.54 -12.00 -9.15
CA GLU A 11 7.64 -13.47 -9.06
C GLU A 11 7.26 -14.01 -7.68
N ARG A 12 7.49 -13.22 -6.64
CA ARG A 12 7.20 -13.56 -5.25
C ARG A 12 5.91 -12.91 -4.76
N ALA A 13 5.38 -11.96 -5.51
CA ALA A 13 4.13 -11.29 -5.20
C ALA A 13 2.98 -12.30 -5.16
N LYS A 14 2.06 -12.05 -4.22
CA LYS A 14 0.83 -12.85 -4.05
C LYS A 14 1.09 -14.34 -3.86
N GLY A 15 2.19 -14.72 -3.20
CA GLY A 15 2.53 -16.14 -2.99
C GLY A 15 1.42 -16.96 -2.31
N ARG A 16 0.61 -16.33 -1.46
CA ARG A 16 -0.59 -16.91 -0.83
C ARG A 16 -1.74 -17.21 -1.81
N LEU A 17 -1.65 -16.77 -3.07
CA LEU A 17 -2.57 -17.09 -4.16
C LEU A 17 -2.03 -18.18 -5.10
N ALA A 18 -0.90 -18.82 -4.79
CA ALA A 18 -0.28 -19.79 -5.71
C ALA A 18 -1.17 -21.01 -6.01
N ASP A 19 -2.06 -21.39 -5.08
CA ASP A 19 -2.98 -22.52 -5.26
C ASP A 19 -4.19 -22.19 -6.16
N VAL A 20 -4.45 -20.90 -6.40
CA VAL A 20 -5.63 -20.42 -7.16
C VAL A 20 -5.29 -19.62 -8.41
N LEU A 21 -4.06 -19.11 -8.52
CA LEU A 21 -3.60 -18.30 -9.64
C LEU A 21 -2.22 -18.74 -10.11
N GLU A 22 -2.11 -18.95 -11.42
CA GLU A 22 -0.84 -19.16 -12.11
C GLU A 22 0.12 -17.97 -11.94
N PRO A 23 1.45 -18.18 -12.02
CA PRO A 23 2.44 -17.12 -11.82
C PRO A 23 2.20 -15.85 -12.65
N ALA A 24 1.82 -16.01 -13.93
CA ALA A 24 1.52 -14.88 -14.80
C ALA A 24 0.29 -14.09 -14.35
N ALA A 25 -0.75 -14.77 -13.84
CA ALA A 25 -1.95 -14.12 -13.30
C ALA A 25 -1.65 -13.37 -12.01
N ARG A 26 -0.79 -13.92 -11.14
CA ARG A 26 -0.35 -13.23 -9.91
C ARG A 26 0.44 -11.97 -10.22
N ALA A 27 1.36 -12.02 -11.18
CA ALA A 27 2.11 -10.85 -11.63
C ALA A 27 1.19 -9.78 -12.24
N ALA A 28 0.21 -10.19 -13.05
CA ALA A 28 -0.78 -9.28 -13.64
C ALA A 28 -1.67 -8.62 -12.57
N LEU A 29 -2.10 -9.38 -11.55
CA LEU A 29 -2.85 -8.86 -10.41
C LEU A 29 -2.03 -7.85 -9.61
N ALA A 30 -0.76 -8.17 -9.30
CA ALA A 30 0.13 -7.27 -8.57
C ALA A 30 0.37 -5.96 -9.34
N LEU A 31 0.60 -6.02 -10.65
CA LEU A 31 0.73 -4.81 -11.47
C LEU A 31 -0.57 -4.00 -11.52
N ALA A 32 -1.73 -4.67 -11.57
CA ALA A 32 -3.02 -3.99 -11.56
C ALA A 32 -3.24 -3.22 -10.25
N THR A 33 -2.94 -3.82 -9.09
CA THR A 33 -3.10 -3.13 -7.80
C THR A 33 -2.09 -2.01 -7.61
N VAL A 34 -0.82 -2.20 -8.02
CA VAL A 34 0.19 -1.12 -7.99
C VAL A 34 -0.27 0.05 -8.87
N GLY A 35 -0.82 -0.23 -10.05
CA GLY A 35 -1.35 0.79 -10.94
C GLY A 35 -2.48 1.58 -10.31
N THR A 36 -3.45 0.90 -9.68
CA THR A 36 -4.54 1.56 -8.94
C THR A 36 -4.00 2.48 -7.83
N VAL A 37 -3.02 2.02 -7.06
CA VAL A 37 -2.39 2.83 -6.00
C VAL A 37 -1.66 4.05 -6.56
N VAL A 38 -0.87 3.88 -7.63
CA VAL A 38 -0.17 4.98 -8.30
C VAL A 38 -1.15 6.02 -8.85
N GLU A 39 -2.23 5.58 -9.51
CA GLU A 39 -3.27 6.46 -10.03
C GLU A 39 -4.00 7.21 -8.91
N ALA A 40 -4.34 6.53 -7.82
CA ALA A 40 -4.96 7.14 -6.65
C ALA A 40 -4.09 8.25 -6.06
N ILE A 41 -2.80 7.98 -5.85
CA ILE A 41 -1.83 8.95 -5.31
C ILE A 41 -1.73 10.18 -6.20
N ARG A 42 -1.56 9.98 -7.52
CA ARG A 42 -1.47 11.09 -8.47
C ARG A 42 -2.76 11.89 -8.56
N GLY A 43 -3.90 11.20 -8.56
CA GLY A 43 -5.23 11.83 -8.56
C GLY A 43 -5.51 12.64 -7.29
N ALA A 44 -4.83 12.34 -6.18
CA ALA A 44 -4.85 13.13 -4.95
C ALA A 44 -3.87 14.33 -4.98
N GLY A 45 -3.10 14.52 -6.05
CA GLY A 45 -2.10 15.58 -6.17
C GLY A 45 -0.82 15.30 -5.40
N HIS A 46 -0.46 14.03 -5.20
CA HIS A 46 0.75 13.61 -4.50
C HIS A 46 1.72 12.87 -5.42
N GLU A 47 2.96 12.70 -4.96
CA GLU A 47 4.05 12.08 -5.73
C GLU A 47 4.25 10.62 -5.30
N PRO A 48 3.93 9.64 -6.16
CA PRO A 48 4.22 8.24 -5.86
C PRO A 48 5.72 7.96 -5.94
N VAL A 49 6.24 7.25 -4.94
CA VAL A 49 7.61 6.75 -4.86
C VAL A 49 7.56 5.24 -4.66
N LEU A 50 7.88 4.48 -5.70
CA LEU A 50 7.93 3.02 -5.62
C LEU A 50 9.28 2.59 -5.04
N LEU A 51 9.25 1.81 -3.97
CA LEU A 51 10.44 1.13 -3.42
C LEU A 51 10.44 -0.30 -3.93
N THR A 52 11.32 -0.60 -4.87
CA THR A 52 11.37 -1.92 -5.52
C THR A 52 12.70 -2.18 -6.22
N ARG A 53 13.09 -3.45 -6.28
CA ARG A 53 14.17 -3.93 -7.16
C ARG A 53 13.67 -4.54 -8.49
N ASP A 54 12.36 -4.69 -8.70
CA ASP A 54 11.82 -5.38 -9.88
C ASP A 54 11.82 -4.46 -11.12
N ALA A 55 12.63 -4.82 -12.11
CA ALA A 55 12.78 -4.05 -13.35
C ALA A 55 11.47 -3.93 -14.15
N ARG A 56 10.55 -4.90 -14.04
CA ARG A 56 9.24 -4.85 -14.70
C ARG A 56 8.34 -3.81 -14.04
N VAL A 57 8.34 -3.71 -12.72
CA VAL A 57 7.61 -2.66 -11.98
C VAL A 57 8.17 -1.29 -12.37
N ARG A 58 9.50 -1.14 -12.36
CA ARG A 58 10.17 0.10 -12.82
C ARG A 58 9.74 0.49 -14.24
N SER A 59 9.74 -0.47 -15.17
CA SER A 59 9.37 -0.21 -16.56
C SER A 59 7.88 0.12 -16.71
N ALA A 60 7.00 -0.54 -15.96
CA ALA A 60 5.55 -0.35 -16.04
C ALA A 60 5.11 1.03 -15.57
N PHE A 61 5.81 1.61 -14.59
CA PHE A 61 5.45 2.91 -13.98
C PHE A 61 6.43 4.04 -14.30
N ALA A 62 7.27 3.85 -15.32
CA ALA A 62 8.18 4.87 -15.81
C ALA A 62 7.41 6.14 -16.23
N GLY A 63 7.79 7.30 -15.67
CA GLY A 63 7.11 8.58 -15.91
C GLY A 63 5.80 8.76 -15.12
N LEU A 64 5.34 7.75 -14.38
CA LEU A 64 4.17 7.83 -13.50
C LEU A 64 4.58 7.92 -12.02
N ALA A 65 5.69 7.31 -11.64
CA ALA A 65 6.23 7.33 -10.28
C ALA A 65 7.75 7.49 -10.27
N ALA A 66 8.28 8.07 -9.19
CA ALA A 66 9.71 7.95 -8.88
C ALA A 66 9.99 6.52 -8.40
N VAL A 67 11.21 6.02 -8.65
CA VAL A 67 11.62 4.68 -8.20
C VAL A 67 12.85 4.80 -7.32
N LEU A 68 12.75 4.27 -6.11
CA LEU A 68 13.88 4.03 -5.22
C LEU A 68 14.25 2.56 -5.27
N ASP A 69 15.51 2.29 -5.57
CA ASP A 69 16.07 0.95 -5.42
C ASP A 69 16.10 0.55 -3.95
N GLU A 70 15.84 -0.73 -3.70
CA GLU A 70 16.06 -1.35 -2.40
C GLU A 70 17.53 -1.28 -1.99
N ASP A 71 17.78 -1.12 -0.70
CA ASP A 71 19.11 -1.06 -0.11
C ASP A 71 19.65 -2.47 0.14
N PRO A 72 20.75 -2.89 -0.51
CA PRO A 72 21.32 -4.24 -0.30
C PRO A 72 21.74 -4.54 1.14
N ALA A 73 21.99 -3.50 1.95
CA ALA A 73 22.34 -3.65 3.37
C ALA A 73 21.13 -3.79 4.29
N ALA A 74 19.93 -3.40 3.82
CA ALA A 74 18.72 -3.43 4.63
C ALA A 74 18.00 -4.78 4.55
N GLN A 75 17.51 -5.24 5.70
CA GLN A 75 16.88 -6.56 5.84
C GLN A 75 15.36 -6.46 5.97
N GLY A 76 14.67 -7.29 5.18
CA GLY A 76 13.21 -7.40 5.22
C GLY A 76 12.47 -6.10 4.86
N LEU A 77 11.15 -6.14 4.95
CA LEU A 77 10.29 -5.01 4.58
C LEU A 77 10.58 -3.77 5.45
N ASN A 78 10.66 -3.94 6.77
CA ASN A 78 10.88 -2.82 7.70
C ASN A 78 12.20 -2.10 7.42
N GLY A 79 13.31 -2.83 7.29
CA GLY A 79 14.61 -2.22 7.00
C GLY A 79 14.63 -1.49 5.66
N GLN A 80 13.97 -2.05 4.64
CA GLN A 80 13.87 -1.40 3.32
C GLN A 80 13.09 -0.09 3.40
N ILE A 81 11.95 -0.08 4.08
CA ILE A 81 11.14 1.13 4.27
C ILE A 81 11.92 2.15 5.10
N GLU A 82 12.57 1.75 6.19
CA GLU A 82 13.37 2.66 7.03
C GLU A 82 14.55 3.27 6.26
N SER A 83 15.26 2.49 5.44
CA SER A 83 16.31 3.01 4.55
C SER A 83 15.74 4.01 3.53
N ALA A 84 14.56 3.73 2.95
CA ALA A 84 13.88 4.65 2.05
C ALA A 84 13.44 5.94 2.77
N VAL A 85 12.87 5.86 3.98
CA VAL A 85 12.51 7.01 4.80
C VAL A 85 13.74 7.88 5.07
N ALA A 86 14.85 7.27 5.49
CA ALA A 86 16.11 7.97 5.76
C ALA A 86 16.65 8.67 4.49
N ARG A 87 16.58 8.02 3.32
CA ARG A 87 17.01 8.62 2.04
C ARG A 87 16.10 9.77 1.60
N LEU A 88 14.80 9.65 1.82
CA LEU A 88 13.83 10.70 1.50
C LEU A 88 13.96 11.91 2.43
N ALA A 89 14.30 11.68 3.70
CA ALA A 89 14.57 12.71 4.70
C ALA A 89 15.97 13.34 4.57
N GLY A 90 16.97 12.61 4.08
CA GLY A 90 18.32 13.16 3.84
C GLY A 90 18.36 14.24 2.76
N ALA A 91 17.29 14.40 1.97
CA ALA A 91 17.16 15.42 0.92
C ALA A 91 16.53 16.74 1.41
N GLY A 92 16.16 16.85 2.69
CA GLY A 92 15.52 18.03 3.31
C GLY A 92 14.55 17.64 4.43
N ASP A 93 14.04 18.61 5.19
CA ASP A 93 13.05 18.36 6.27
C ASP A 93 11.75 17.76 5.69
N LEU A 94 11.68 16.42 5.64
CA LEU A 94 10.48 15.70 5.22
C LEU A 94 9.44 15.84 6.33
N GLU A 95 8.55 16.82 6.19
CA GLU A 95 7.53 17.13 7.20
C GLU A 95 6.42 16.08 7.27
N GLU A 96 6.14 15.40 6.16
CA GLU A 96 5.14 14.35 6.09
C GLU A 96 5.49 13.26 5.06
N LEU A 97 5.10 12.03 5.38
CA LEU A 97 5.23 10.88 4.49
C LEU A 97 4.04 9.94 4.68
N LEU A 98 3.38 9.59 3.58
CA LEU A 98 2.43 8.49 3.57
C LEU A 98 3.14 7.22 3.10
N ILE A 99 3.06 6.16 3.88
CA ILE A 99 3.40 4.80 3.44
C ILE A 99 2.09 4.11 3.07
N LEU A 100 2.00 3.59 1.85
CA LEU A 100 0.80 2.93 1.34
C LEU A 100 1.17 1.59 0.72
N HIS A 101 0.48 0.51 1.12
CA HIS A 101 0.71 -0.80 0.53
C HIS A 101 0.28 -0.85 -0.94
N ALA A 102 0.98 -1.68 -1.72
CA ALA A 102 0.83 -1.77 -3.17
C ALA A 102 -0.34 -2.65 -3.65
N ASP A 103 -1.04 -3.28 -2.73
CA ASP A 103 -2.03 -4.33 -2.95
C ASP A 103 -3.47 -3.90 -2.64
N LEU A 104 -3.72 -2.59 -2.64
CA LEU A 104 -5.02 -1.98 -2.37
C LEU A 104 -5.81 -1.78 -3.68
N PRO A 105 -6.58 -2.78 -4.16
CA PRO A 105 -7.30 -2.72 -5.45
C PRO A 105 -8.39 -1.65 -5.53
N LEU A 106 -8.79 -1.07 -4.40
CA LEU A 106 -9.86 -0.09 -4.31
C LEU A 106 -9.35 1.32 -3.93
N ALA A 107 -8.03 1.48 -3.81
CA ALA A 107 -7.43 2.76 -3.50
C ALA A 107 -7.88 3.82 -4.52
N ASN A 108 -8.28 4.99 -4.02
CA ASN A 108 -8.72 6.08 -4.87
C ASN A 108 -8.27 7.42 -4.28
N ALA A 109 -8.30 8.45 -5.13
CA ALA A 109 -7.79 9.77 -4.78
C ALA A 109 -8.56 10.43 -3.63
N GLN A 110 -9.87 10.18 -3.51
CA GLN A 110 -10.68 10.76 -2.44
C GLN A 110 -10.27 10.19 -1.09
N ALA A 111 -10.14 8.86 -0.99
CA ALA A 111 -9.72 8.21 0.24
C ALA A 111 -8.34 8.69 0.75
N ILE A 112 -7.41 9.00 -0.17
CA ILE A 112 -6.11 9.58 0.20
C ILE A 112 -6.26 11.02 0.68
N ARG A 113 -7.09 11.84 0.02
CA ARG A 113 -7.38 13.22 0.47
C ARG A 113 -8.01 13.23 1.85
N ASP A 114 -9.05 12.43 2.07
CA ASP A 114 -9.75 12.33 3.35
C ASP A 114 -8.76 11.96 4.47
N LEU A 115 -7.91 10.95 4.23
CA LEU A 115 -6.88 10.53 5.19
C LEU A 115 -5.87 11.64 5.55
N VAL A 116 -5.53 12.51 4.60
CA VAL A 116 -4.60 13.63 4.79
C VAL A 116 -5.27 14.82 5.48
N GLU A 117 -6.53 15.10 5.13
CA GLU A 117 -7.35 16.20 5.65
C GLU A 117 -7.77 15.94 7.10
N GLU A 118 -8.12 14.70 7.44
CA GLU A 118 -8.54 14.31 8.78
C GLU A 118 -7.37 14.06 9.74
N ALA A 119 -6.14 14.01 9.23
CA ALA A 119 -4.96 13.71 10.03
C ALA A 119 -4.65 14.85 11.03
N PRO A 120 -4.35 14.53 12.30
CA PRO A 120 -4.03 15.54 13.30
C PRO A 120 -2.79 16.36 12.94
N LEU A 121 -2.66 17.54 13.57
CA LEU A 121 -1.44 18.35 13.49
C LEU A 121 -0.23 17.58 14.00
N ALA A 122 0.95 17.89 13.45
CA ALA A 122 2.21 17.30 13.90
C ALA A 122 2.51 17.65 15.38
N PRO A 123 3.13 16.73 16.15
CA PRO A 123 3.52 15.38 15.76
C PRO A 123 2.35 14.38 15.81
N SER A 124 2.09 13.68 14.70
CA SER A 124 0.97 12.74 14.57
C SER A 124 1.26 11.57 13.63
N VAL A 125 0.51 10.49 13.84
CA VAL A 125 0.39 9.37 12.91
C VAL A 125 -1.08 9.07 12.66
N THR A 126 -1.45 8.87 11.41
CA THR A 126 -2.78 8.38 11.02
C THR A 126 -2.62 7.02 10.36
N LEU A 127 -3.33 6.00 10.86
CA LEU A 127 -3.23 4.63 10.37
C LEU A 127 -4.55 4.13 9.80
N VAL A 128 -4.47 3.33 8.74
CA VAL A 128 -5.58 2.48 8.27
C VAL A 128 -5.22 1.03 8.55
N ARG A 129 -6.09 0.35 9.31
CA ARG A 129 -5.94 -1.06 9.65
C ARG A 129 -6.31 -1.93 8.43
N SER A 130 -5.54 -2.99 8.19
CA SER A 130 -5.92 -4.07 7.28
C SER A 130 -6.91 -5.04 7.96
N ALA A 131 -7.54 -5.90 7.17
CA ALA A 131 -8.49 -6.89 7.71
C ALA A 131 -7.84 -7.93 8.64
N ASP A 132 -6.54 -8.20 8.48
CA ASP A 132 -5.78 -9.18 9.27
C ASP A 132 -5.04 -8.57 10.48
N GLY A 133 -5.33 -7.31 10.83
CA GLY A 133 -4.73 -6.63 11.98
C GLY A 133 -3.38 -5.95 11.68
N GLY A 134 -2.93 -5.98 10.43
CA GLY A 134 -1.82 -5.19 9.94
C GLY A 134 -2.17 -3.72 9.64
N THR A 135 -1.22 -3.01 9.02
CA THR A 135 -1.35 -1.59 8.63
C THR A 135 -1.26 -1.45 7.11
N ASN A 136 -2.30 -0.95 6.44
CA ASN A 136 -2.29 -0.76 4.99
C ASN A 136 -1.86 0.66 4.57
N ALA A 137 -2.16 1.65 5.39
CA ALA A 137 -1.75 3.03 5.19
C ALA A 137 -1.24 3.63 6.50
N MET A 138 -0.18 4.42 6.43
CA MET A 138 0.39 5.13 7.57
C MET A 138 0.90 6.50 7.14
N LEU A 139 0.18 7.56 7.52
CA LEU A 139 0.63 8.93 7.37
C LEU A 139 1.41 9.34 8.61
N LEU A 140 2.69 9.68 8.41
CA LEU A 140 3.61 10.11 9.45
C LEU A 140 3.87 11.61 9.34
N ARG A 141 3.75 12.33 10.46
CA ARG A 141 4.02 13.77 10.56
C ARG A 141 4.81 14.10 11.84
N PRO A 142 6.14 14.32 11.77
CA PRO A 142 7.04 13.90 10.71
C PRO A 142 7.36 12.40 10.79
N PRO A 143 7.89 11.78 9.71
CA PRO A 143 8.45 10.43 9.74
C PRO A 143 9.72 10.34 10.59
N GLY A 144 10.12 9.09 10.90
CA GLY A 144 11.38 8.79 11.61
C GLY A 144 11.33 8.99 13.13
N ARG A 145 10.13 9.11 13.72
CA ARG A 145 9.95 9.28 15.18
C ARG A 145 9.94 7.97 15.96
N PHE A 146 9.67 6.85 15.30
CA PHE A 146 9.70 5.49 15.85
C PHE A 146 10.06 4.48 14.75
N ALA A 147 10.52 3.29 15.15
CA ALA A 147 10.86 2.20 14.23
C ALA A 147 9.61 1.51 13.68
N LEU A 148 9.64 1.11 12.42
CA LEU A 148 8.51 0.46 11.76
C LEU A 148 8.51 -1.05 12.06
N ALA A 149 7.30 -1.60 12.20
CA ALA A 149 7.07 -2.97 12.64
C ALA A 149 5.97 -3.65 11.81
N TYR A 150 6.02 -3.51 10.48
CA TYR A 150 5.16 -4.26 9.56
C TYR A 150 5.34 -5.77 9.73
N GLY A 151 4.21 -6.48 9.63
CA GLY A 151 4.08 -7.90 9.96
C GLY A 151 2.77 -8.16 10.70
N ALA A 152 2.70 -9.30 11.39
CA ALA A 152 1.58 -9.68 12.24
C ALA A 152 1.33 -8.60 13.31
N ASP A 153 0.06 -8.25 13.51
CA ASP A 153 -0.40 -7.28 14.50
C ASP A 153 0.29 -5.90 14.38
N SER A 154 0.81 -5.57 13.19
CA SER A 154 1.60 -4.35 12.99
C SER A 154 0.83 -3.08 13.32
N PHE A 155 -0.50 -3.07 13.18
CA PHE A 155 -1.32 -1.94 13.60
C PHE A 155 -1.13 -1.59 15.08
N GLU A 156 -1.19 -2.59 15.95
CA GLU A 156 -1.08 -2.39 17.40
C GLU A 156 0.34 -1.99 17.79
N HIS A 157 1.34 -2.63 17.17
CA HIS A 157 2.74 -2.27 17.34
C HIS A 157 3.01 -0.82 16.94
N HIS A 158 2.51 -0.37 15.78
CA HIS A 158 2.68 1.01 15.33
C HIS A 158 1.96 2.02 16.23
N CYS A 159 0.73 1.71 16.68
CA CYS A 159 0.01 2.58 17.62
C CYS A 159 0.80 2.72 18.94
N GLY A 160 1.27 1.63 19.51
CA GLY A 160 2.06 1.64 20.74
C GLY A 160 3.37 2.41 20.60
N ALA A 161 4.09 2.19 19.50
CA ALA A 161 5.34 2.88 19.20
C ALA A 161 5.14 4.39 19.03
N ALA A 162 4.07 4.80 18.34
CA ALA A 162 3.75 6.22 18.16
C ALA A 162 3.36 6.93 19.46
N VAL A 163 2.60 6.27 20.34
CA VAL A 163 2.30 6.79 21.69
C VAL A 163 3.58 6.93 22.49
N ALA A 164 4.46 5.92 22.47
CA ALA A 164 5.75 5.97 23.15
C ALA A 164 6.67 7.08 22.61
N ALA A 165 6.51 7.46 21.34
CA ALA A 165 7.20 8.57 20.69
C ALA A 165 6.51 9.93 20.87
N CYS A 166 5.50 10.03 21.75
CA CYS A 166 4.73 11.24 22.04
C CYS A 166 4.03 11.84 20.80
N MET A 167 3.53 10.98 19.90
CA MET A 167 2.74 11.39 18.73
C MET A 167 1.25 11.21 18.99
N ALA A 168 0.42 12.11 18.45
CA ALA A 168 -1.02 11.90 18.39
C ALA A 168 -1.32 10.73 17.43
N VAL A 169 -2.09 9.74 17.89
CA VAL A 169 -2.50 8.60 17.06
C VAL A 169 -3.94 8.79 16.62
N ALA A 170 -4.16 8.78 15.31
CA ALA A 170 -5.47 8.74 14.68
C ALA A 170 -5.63 7.44 13.88
N VAL A 171 -6.86 6.92 13.87
CA VAL A 171 -7.22 5.74 13.09
C VAL A 171 -8.26 6.18 12.08
N ALA A 172 -7.95 6.05 10.80
CA ALA A 172 -8.85 6.41 9.71
C ALA A 172 -9.61 5.16 9.26
N GLU A 173 -10.94 5.27 9.20
CA GLU A 173 -11.80 4.24 8.64
C GLU A 173 -11.95 4.49 7.13
N SER A 174 -11.27 3.68 6.32
CA SER A 174 -11.32 3.82 4.86
C SER A 174 -11.50 2.45 4.20
N PRO A 175 -12.72 2.06 3.79
CA PRO A 175 -12.95 0.81 3.08
C PRO A 175 -12.07 0.64 1.83
N ALA A 176 -11.79 1.75 1.14
CA ALA A 176 -10.94 1.80 -0.05
C ALA A 176 -9.46 1.49 0.23
N LEU A 177 -8.97 1.80 1.45
CA LEU A 177 -7.59 1.58 1.87
C LEU A 177 -7.44 0.40 2.85
N ALA A 178 -8.54 -0.18 3.32
CA ALA A 178 -8.55 -1.28 4.28
C ALA A 178 -8.51 -2.67 3.63
N LEU A 179 -8.99 -2.80 2.39
CA LEU A 179 -8.98 -4.08 1.67
C LEU A 179 -7.71 -4.22 0.82
N ASP A 180 -6.80 -5.09 1.25
CA ASP A 180 -5.70 -5.65 0.47
C ASP A 180 -6.08 -7.03 -0.08
N VAL A 181 -5.44 -7.46 -1.18
CA VAL A 181 -5.76 -8.75 -1.85
C VAL A 181 -4.61 -9.72 -1.85
N ASP A 182 -4.43 -10.49 -0.79
CA ASP A 182 -3.31 -11.42 -0.65
C ASP A 182 -3.69 -12.90 -0.60
N THR A 183 -4.91 -13.20 -0.22
CA THR A 183 -5.44 -14.56 -0.01
C THR A 183 -6.67 -14.81 -0.88
N PRO A 184 -7.06 -16.08 -1.10
CA PRO A 184 -8.30 -16.39 -1.81
C PRO A 184 -9.54 -15.73 -1.17
N ALA A 185 -9.57 -15.64 0.17
CA ALA A 185 -10.65 -14.96 0.89
C ALA A 185 -10.68 -13.44 0.63
N ASP A 186 -9.54 -12.81 0.31
CA ASP A 186 -9.53 -11.40 -0.09
C ASP A 186 -10.08 -11.22 -1.51
N ILE A 187 -9.79 -12.18 -2.43
CA ILE A 187 -10.40 -12.19 -3.76
C ILE A 187 -11.92 -12.25 -3.64
N GLU A 188 -12.45 -13.16 -2.81
CA GLU A 188 -13.89 -13.28 -2.56
C GLU A 188 -14.49 -11.98 -2.03
N ARG A 189 -13.83 -11.34 -1.07
CA ARG A 189 -14.23 -10.02 -0.54
C ARG A 189 -14.22 -8.94 -1.62
N LEU A 190 -13.19 -8.90 -2.46
CA LEU A 190 -13.11 -7.94 -3.56
C LEU A 190 -14.25 -8.13 -4.55
N ILE A 191 -14.48 -9.36 -5.04
CA ILE A 191 -15.47 -9.60 -6.10
C ILE A 191 -16.92 -9.57 -5.59
N ALA A 192 -17.13 -9.62 -4.27
CA ALA A 192 -18.44 -9.35 -3.67
C ALA A 192 -18.86 -7.88 -3.85
N LEU A 193 -17.90 -6.97 -3.98
CA LEU A 193 -18.14 -5.54 -4.18
C LEU A 193 -18.33 -5.21 -5.67
N PRO A 194 -19.37 -4.44 -6.06
CA PRO A 194 -19.52 -3.93 -7.43
C PRO A 194 -18.26 -3.24 -7.96
N GLU A 195 -17.67 -2.34 -7.18
CA GLU A 195 -16.44 -1.62 -7.47
C GLU A 195 -15.24 -2.56 -7.63
N GLY A 196 -15.18 -3.62 -6.83
CA GLY A 196 -14.11 -4.62 -6.91
C GLY A 196 -14.18 -5.42 -8.21
N ARG A 197 -15.37 -5.76 -8.69
CA ARG A 197 -15.56 -6.46 -9.98
C ARG A 197 -15.12 -5.62 -11.18
N VAL A 198 -15.37 -4.30 -11.15
CA VAL A 198 -15.00 -3.40 -12.27
C VAL A 198 -13.59 -2.85 -12.16
N SER A 199 -12.93 -2.98 -11.00
CA SER A 199 -11.55 -2.55 -10.77
C SER A 199 -10.55 -3.24 -11.70
N ALA A 200 -9.36 -2.66 -11.85
CA ALA A 200 -8.27 -3.28 -12.62
C ALA A 200 -7.90 -4.67 -12.08
N ALA A 201 -7.95 -4.85 -10.75
CA ALA A 201 -7.74 -6.14 -10.09
C ALA A 201 -8.85 -7.14 -10.42
N GLY A 202 -10.13 -6.73 -10.36
CA GLY A 202 -11.27 -7.57 -10.76
C GLY A 202 -11.20 -8.03 -12.21
N GLN A 203 -10.80 -7.14 -13.11
CA GLN A 203 -10.56 -7.46 -14.52
C GLN A 203 -9.38 -8.42 -14.71
N ALA A 204 -8.30 -8.25 -13.94
CA ALA A 204 -7.16 -9.18 -13.96
C ALA A 204 -7.56 -10.58 -13.48
N LEU A 205 -8.37 -10.66 -12.41
CA LEU A 205 -8.92 -11.91 -11.89
C LEU A 205 -9.85 -12.60 -12.89
N ALA A 206 -10.74 -11.85 -13.54
CA ALA A 206 -11.61 -12.38 -14.59
C ALA A 206 -10.82 -12.97 -15.77
N ARG A 207 -9.77 -12.28 -16.23
CA ARG A 207 -8.86 -12.79 -17.29
C ARG A 207 -8.10 -14.04 -16.86
N ALA A 208 -7.86 -14.21 -15.56
CA ALA A 208 -7.25 -15.40 -14.99
C ALA A 208 -8.24 -16.56 -14.78
N GLY A 209 -9.51 -16.40 -15.14
CA GLY A 209 -10.53 -17.44 -15.02
C GLY A 209 -11.28 -17.46 -13.69
N VAL A 210 -11.09 -16.46 -12.82
CA VAL A 210 -11.89 -16.32 -11.59
C VAL A 210 -13.32 -15.92 -11.95
N HIS A 211 -14.29 -16.69 -11.46
CA HIS A 211 -15.70 -16.40 -11.70
C HIS A 211 -16.13 -15.16 -10.91
N LEU A 212 -16.55 -14.11 -11.62
CA LEU A 212 -17.15 -12.92 -11.00
C LEU A 212 -18.66 -13.17 -10.83
N PRO A 213 -19.21 -13.04 -9.61
CA PRO A 213 -20.65 -13.19 -9.41
C PRO A 213 -21.40 -12.15 -10.25
N ALA A 214 -22.54 -12.53 -10.81
CA ALA A 214 -23.45 -11.56 -11.42
C ALA A 214 -23.80 -10.48 -10.39
N GLY A 215 -23.87 -9.21 -10.82
CA GLY A 215 -24.28 -8.10 -9.95
C GLY A 215 -25.58 -8.42 -9.21
N PRO A 216 -25.80 -7.90 -7.98
CA PRO A 216 -27.17 -7.88 -7.46
C PRO A 216 -28.07 -7.19 -8.49
N GLN A 217 -29.18 -7.82 -8.83
CA GLN A 217 -30.22 -7.22 -9.67
C GLN A 217 -30.86 -6.03 -8.96
#